data_AF-A0A959ST91-F1
#
_entry.id   AF-A0A959ST91-F1
#
_cell.length_a   1.000
_cell.length_b   1.000
_cell.length_c   1.000
_cell.angle_alpha   90.00
_cell.angle_beta   90.00
_cell.angle_gamma   90.00
#
_symmetry.space_group_name_H-M   'P 1'
#
loop_
_entity.id
_entity.type
_entity.pdbx_description
1 polymer ?
#
loop_
_entity_poly.entity_id
_entity_poly.type
_entity_poly.pdbx_seq_one_letter_code
_entity_poly.pdbx_strand_id
1 'polypeptide(L)'
;MHRLRHLVFIALFGSVALAARAQYAAPPSDLATDLCACMGSIDAGASDHEFDLAVRNCLNTVFDRHSHEVLWLLQRYPDQGRKMYLLGQLLGGELDRTCGQYPLVKDRLRLLLVPGPAAPPST
;
A
#
# COMPACT_ATOMS: atom_id res chain seq x y z
N MET A 1 31.17 29.47 53.20
CA MET A 1 31.72 28.30 52.48
C MET A 1 30.56 27.50 51.90
N HIS A 2 30.56 27.27 50.56
CA HIS A 2 29.78 26.28 49.78
C HIS A 2 28.23 26.34 49.83
N ARG A 3 27.41 26.23 48.77
CA ARG A 3 27.48 26.00 47.30
C ARG A 3 26.08 26.40 46.79
N LEU A 4 25.94 27.32 45.83
CA LEU A 4 25.67 27.02 44.41
C LEU A 4 24.80 25.77 44.14
N ARG A 5 23.53 25.95 43.74
CA ARG A 5 22.95 25.19 42.60
C ARG A 5 21.58 25.74 42.18
N HIS A 6 21.61 26.42 41.04
CA HIS A 6 20.51 26.60 40.09
C HIS A 6 19.70 25.33 39.87
N LEU A 7 18.42 25.50 39.50
CA LEU A 7 17.67 24.72 38.50
C LEU A 7 16.27 25.38 38.42
N VAL A 8 16.09 26.49 37.68
CA VAL A 8 15.58 26.49 36.30
C VAL A 8 14.77 25.23 35.99
N PHE A 9 13.46 25.26 36.20
CA PHE A 9 12.54 24.29 35.59
C PHE A 9 11.85 24.96 34.40
N ILE A 10 12.32 24.52 33.23
CA ILE A 10 12.03 24.99 31.89
C ILE A 10 10.58 24.64 31.53
N ALA A 11 9.86 25.61 30.99
CA ALA A 11 8.61 25.43 30.28
C ALA A 11 8.83 24.54 29.04
N LEU A 12 8.15 23.39 28.97
CA LEU A 12 8.10 22.56 27.76
C LEU A 12 6.77 21.77 27.73
N PHE A 13 5.65 22.49 27.68
CA PHE A 13 4.42 21.96 27.09
C PHE A 13 4.54 22.11 25.56
N GLY A 14 5.46 21.33 24.99
CA GLY A 14 5.69 21.24 23.55
C GLY A 14 4.98 20.02 22.99
N SER A 15 3.79 20.24 22.45
CA SER A 15 3.25 19.58 21.25
C SER A 15 3.83 18.21 20.90
N VAL A 16 3.36 17.14 21.55
CA VAL A 16 3.45 15.81 20.96
C VAL A 16 2.09 15.46 20.37
N ALA A 17 1.76 16.12 19.25
CA ALA A 17 0.87 15.53 18.28
C ALA A 17 1.62 14.31 17.72
N LEU A 18 1.57 13.19 18.45
CA LEU A 18 1.89 11.89 17.89
C LEU A 18 0.90 11.69 16.75
N ALA A 19 1.32 12.05 15.53
CA ALA A 19 0.75 11.50 14.33
C ALA A 19 0.87 9.99 14.50
N ALA A 20 -0.24 9.36 14.88
CA ALA A 20 -0.40 7.93 14.89
C ALA A 20 -0.29 7.48 13.43
N ARG A 21 0.95 7.36 12.95
CA ARG A 21 1.26 6.46 11.86
C ARG A 21 0.84 5.11 12.38
N ALA A 22 -0.34 4.66 11.98
CA ALA A 22 -0.75 3.30 12.21
C ALA A 22 0.39 2.43 11.68
N GLN A 23 1.16 1.84 12.60
CA GLN A 23 2.31 1.00 12.29
C GLN A 23 1.73 -0.33 11.84
N TYR A 24 1.21 -0.34 10.63
CA TYR A 24 0.69 -1.53 10.00
C TYR A 24 1.88 -2.45 9.75
N ALA A 25 1.89 -3.60 10.42
CA ALA A 25 2.97 -4.58 10.26
C ALA A 25 3.07 -4.98 8.78
N ALA A 26 4.28 -4.89 8.24
CA ALA A 26 4.55 -5.23 6.85
C ALA A 26 3.99 -6.63 6.51
N PRO A 27 3.52 -6.83 5.26
CA PRO A 27 3.14 -8.16 4.81
C PRO A 27 4.36 -9.10 4.87
N PRO A 28 4.14 -10.43 4.96
CA PRO A 28 5.23 -11.39 4.89
C PRO A 28 6.04 -11.20 3.60
N SER A 29 7.34 -11.45 3.67
CA SER A 29 8.27 -11.27 2.54
C SER A 29 7.86 -12.09 1.33
N ASP A 30 7.30 -13.28 1.55
CA ASP A 30 7.07 -14.26 0.49
C ASP A 30 5.88 -13.84 -0.39
N LEU A 31 4.76 -13.41 0.23
CA LEU A 31 3.63 -12.81 -0.50
C LEU A 31 4.05 -11.59 -1.32
N ALA A 32 4.85 -10.69 -0.76
CA ALA A 32 5.32 -9.50 -1.47
C ALA A 32 6.31 -9.85 -2.60
N THR A 33 7.13 -10.87 -2.40
CA THR A 33 8.09 -11.38 -3.41
C THR A 33 7.36 -12.01 -4.58
N ASP A 34 6.38 -12.88 -4.33
CA ASP A 34 5.58 -13.54 -5.37
C ASP A 34 4.73 -12.53 -6.14
N LEU A 35 4.15 -11.54 -5.45
CA LEU A 35 3.47 -10.41 -6.10
C LEU A 35 4.43 -9.63 -7.01
N CYS A 36 5.64 -9.33 -6.55
CA CYS A 36 6.61 -8.59 -7.35
C CYS A 36 7.06 -9.38 -8.59
N ALA A 37 7.38 -10.66 -8.42
CA ALA A 37 7.76 -11.54 -9.52
C ALA A 37 6.63 -11.63 -10.57
N CYS A 38 5.40 -11.78 -10.10
CA CYS A 38 4.22 -11.81 -10.95
C CYS A 38 4.01 -10.48 -11.70
N MET A 39 4.13 -9.33 -11.01
CA MET A 39 4.06 -8.01 -11.65
C MET A 39 5.15 -7.78 -12.69
N GLY A 40 6.35 -8.35 -12.48
CA GLY A 40 7.43 -8.30 -13.45
C GLY A 40 7.15 -9.06 -14.75
N SER A 41 6.13 -9.92 -14.77
CA SER A 41 5.69 -10.63 -15.99
C SER A 41 4.58 -9.90 -16.77
N ILE A 42 4.04 -8.81 -16.21
CA ILE A 42 2.96 -8.05 -16.85
C ILE A 42 3.56 -7.13 -17.91
N ASP A 43 3.07 -7.27 -19.14
CA ASP A 43 3.41 -6.35 -20.23
C ASP A 43 2.64 -5.03 -20.08
N ALA A 44 3.36 -3.95 -19.74
CA ALA A 44 2.80 -2.61 -19.61
C ALA A 44 2.38 -1.99 -20.96
N GLY A 45 2.86 -2.54 -22.09
CA GLY A 45 2.51 -2.13 -23.44
C GLY A 45 1.26 -2.81 -24.01
N ALA A 46 0.69 -3.77 -23.29
CA ALA A 46 -0.53 -4.47 -23.70
C ALA A 46 -1.75 -3.54 -23.75
N SER A 47 -2.81 -3.99 -24.44
CA SER A 47 -4.07 -3.25 -24.48
C SER A 47 -4.66 -3.09 -23.08
N ASP A 48 -5.52 -2.08 -22.89
CA ASP A 48 -6.13 -1.77 -21.58
C ASP A 48 -6.84 -3.00 -20.97
N HIS A 49 -7.55 -3.77 -21.80
CA HIS A 49 -8.21 -5.00 -21.37
C HIS A 49 -7.19 -6.08 -20.97
N GLU A 50 -6.18 -6.35 -21.81
CA GLU A 50 -5.19 -7.39 -21.53
C GLU A 50 -4.38 -7.06 -20.28
N PHE A 51 -4.02 -5.79 -20.11
CA PHE A 51 -3.33 -5.30 -18.93
C PHE A 51 -4.18 -5.46 -17.66
N ASP A 52 -5.45 -4.99 -17.66
CA ASP A 52 -6.35 -5.16 -16.51
C ASP A 52 -6.56 -6.64 -16.16
N LEU A 53 -6.74 -7.49 -17.17
CA LEU A 53 -6.87 -8.94 -16.98
C LEU A 53 -5.59 -9.55 -16.40
N ALA A 54 -4.41 -9.16 -16.89
CA ALA A 54 -3.13 -9.66 -16.40
C ALA A 54 -2.89 -9.26 -14.94
N VAL A 55 -3.18 -8.00 -14.57
CA VAL A 55 -3.11 -7.53 -13.18
C VAL A 55 -4.07 -8.32 -12.29
N ARG A 56 -5.33 -8.49 -12.70
CA ARG A 56 -6.32 -9.25 -11.91
C ARG A 56 -5.90 -10.71 -11.74
N ASN A 57 -5.44 -11.35 -12.82
CA ASN A 57 -4.99 -12.73 -12.78
C ASN A 57 -3.78 -12.89 -11.86
N CYS A 58 -2.85 -11.93 -11.91
CA CYS A 58 -1.69 -11.89 -11.04
C CYS A 58 -2.09 -11.81 -9.57
N LEU A 59 -2.93 -10.84 -9.20
CA LEU A 59 -3.41 -10.67 -7.83
C LEU A 59 -4.18 -11.89 -7.34
N ASN A 60 -5.10 -12.42 -8.14
CA ASN A 60 -5.89 -13.59 -7.78
C ASN A 60 -5.02 -14.83 -7.57
N THR A 61 -4.08 -15.10 -8.48
CA THR A 61 -3.20 -16.27 -8.40
C THR A 61 -2.32 -16.23 -7.16
N VAL A 62 -1.72 -15.07 -6.87
CA VAL A 62 -0.84 -14.93 -5.70
C VAL A 62 -1.65 -14.94 -4.40
N PHE A 63 -2.82 -14.30 -4.35
CA PHE A 63 -3.67 -14.33 -3.16
C PHE A 63 -4.25 -15.72 -2.88
N ASP A 64 -4.57 -16.50 -3.91
CA ASP A 64 -5.02 -17.88 -3.75
C ASP A 64 -3.92 -18.74 -3.11
N ARG A 65 -2.69 -18.64 -3.63
CA ARG A 65 -1.51 -19.33 -3.11
C ARG A 65 -1.17 -18.94 -1.66
N HIS A 66 -1.30 -17.66 -1.31
CA HIS A 66 -0.97 -17.12 0.01
C HIS A 66 -2.22 -16.80 0.86
N SER A 67 -3.33 -17.52 0.62
CA SER A 67 -4.63 -17.24 1.24
C SER A 67 -4.58 -17.20 2.77
N HIS A 68 -3.79 -18.07 3.41
CA HIS A 68 -3.57 -18.06 4.85
C HIS A 68 -2.92 -16.76 5.36
N GLU A 69 -1.91 -16.26 4.65
CA GLU A 69 -1.20 -15.02 5.01
C GLU A 69 -2.11 -13.80 4.84
N VAL A 70 -2.89 -13.77 3.76
CA VAL A 70 -3.88 -12.72 3.51
C VAL A 70 -4.94 -12.73 4.62
N LEU A 71 -5.49 -13.89 4.96
CA LEU A 71 -6.47 -14.01 6.05
C LEU A 71 -5.88 -13.55 7.38
N TRP A 72 -4.64 -13.94 7.68
CA TRP A 72 -3.97 -13.52 8.90
C TRP A 72 -3.72 -12.00 8.95
N LEU A 73 -3.32 -11.39 7.83
CA LEU A 73 -3.21 -9.93 7.72
C LEU A 73 -4.57 -9.26 7.97
N LEU A 74 -5.64 -9.79 7.40
CA LEU A 74 -7.00 -9.27 7.55
C LEU A 74 -7.57 -9.45 8.96
N GLN A 75 -7.16 -10.48 9.70
CA GLN A 75 -7.61 -10.75 11.07
C GLN A 75 -7.04 -9.74 12.08
N ARG A 76 -5.87 -9.17 11.82
CA ARG A 76 -5.27 -8.13 12.68
C ARG A 76 -6.03 -6.80 12.67
N TYR A 77 -6.93 -6.61 11.71
CA TYR A 77 -7.70 -5.37 11.56
C TYR A 77 -9.15 -5.57 12.01
N PRO A 78 -9.60 -4.92 13.10
CA PRO A 78 -10.92 -5.15 13.66
C PRO A 78 -12.05 -4.55 12.80
N ASP A 79 -11.78 -3.50 12.03
CA ASP A 79 -12.79 -2.84 11.19
C ASP A 79 -12.99 -3.57 9.86
N GLN A 80 -14.07 -4.37 9.79
CA GLN A 80 -14.39 -5.17 8.60
C GLN A 80 -14.61 -4.32 7.34
N GLY A 81 -15.13 -3.09 7.48
CA GLY A 81 -15.46 -2.24 6.32
C GLY A 81 -14.25 -1.71 5.56
N ARG A 82 -13.06 -1.75 6.18
CA ARG A 82 -11.81 -1.18 5.60
C ARG A 82 -10.73 -2.21 5.33
N LYS A 83 -11.03 -3.50 5.55
CA LYS A 83 -10.07 -4.61 5.42
C LYS A 83 -9.35 -4.66 4.08
N MET A 84 -10.10 -4.62 2.98
CA MET A 84 -9.51 -4.69 1.63
C MET A 84 -8.69 -3.44 1.28
N TYR A 85 -9.14 -2.27 1.73
CA TYR A 85 -8.39 -1.03 1.57
C TYR A 85 -7.08 -1.04 2.36
N LEU A 86 -7.10 -1.53 3.61
CA LEU A 86 -5.91 -1.67 4.44
C LEU A 86 -4.94 -2.70 3.87
N LEU A 87 -5.45 -3.83 3.38
CA LEU A 87 -4.66 -4.83 2.68
C LEU A 87 -3.97 -4.22 1.45
N GLY A 88 -4.71 -3.46 0.64
CA GLY A 88 -4.16 -2.74 -0.51
C GLY A 88 -3.08 -1.73 -0.13
N GLN A 89 -3.26 -0.96 0.95
CA GLN A 89 -2.24 -0.03 1.44
C GLN A 89 -0.98 -0.74 1.95
N LEU A 90 -1.15 -1.83 2.68
CA LEU A 90 -0.05 -2.62 3.22
C LEU A 90 0.80 -3.23 2.11
N LEU A 91 0.14 -3.93 1.19
CA LEU A 91 0.80 -4.56 0.06
C LEU A 91 1.41 -3.51 -0.86
N GLY A 92 0.66 -2.46 -1.19
CA GLY A 92 1.17 -1.38 -2.03
C GLY A 92 2.36 -0.66 -1.42
N GLY A 93 2.34 -0.41 -0.10
CA GLY A 93 3.46 0.23 0.60
C GLY A 93 4.69 -0.67 0.75
N GLU A 94 4.53 -1.99 0.77
CA GLU A 94 5.67 -2.93 0.70
C GLU A 94 6.22 -3.01 -0.72
N LEU A 95 5.36 -3.19 -1.72
CA LEU A 95 5.75 -3.29 -3.13
C LEU A 95 6.41 -2.00 -3.64
N ASP A 96 5.94 -0.82 -3.22
CA ASP A 96 6.60 0.45 -3.55
C ASP A 96 8.06 0.50 -3.04
N ARG A 97 8.39 -0.23 -1.97
CA ARG A 97 9.74 -0.25 -1.38
C ARG A 97 10.63 -1.35 -1.96
N THR A 98 10.06 -2.51 -2.28
CA THR A 98 10.84 -3.72 -2.61
C THR A 98 10.71 -4.15 -4.06
N CYS A 99 9.72 -3.65 -4.80
CA CYS A 99 9.45 -4.05 -6.17
C CYS A 99 9.65 -2.91 -7.17
N GLY A 100 10.72 -2.96 -7.95
CA GLY A 100 11.00 -1.94 -8.97
C GLY A 100 9.91 -1.84 -10.06
N GLN A 101 9.12 -2.89 -10.24
CA GLN A 101 8.16 -3.02 -11.34
C GLN A 101 6.78 -2.50 -10.93
N TYR A 102 6.52 -2.47 -9.62
CA TYR A 102 5.23 -2.05 -9.08
C TYR A 102 4.85 -0.60 -9.42
N PRO A 103 5.75 0.40 -9.37
CA PRO A 103 5.42 1.77 -9.78
C PRO A 103 4.85 1.86 -11.20
N LEU A 104 5.40 1.10 -12.15
CA LEU A 104 4.95 1.09 -13.54
C LEU A 104 3.53 0.53 -13.66
N VAL A 105 3.27 -0.61 -13.02
CA VAL A 105 1.94 -1.24 -13.01
C VAL A 105 0.92 -0.33 -12.32
N LYS A 106 1.30 0.26 -11.19
CA LYS A 106 0.47 1.19 -10.40
C LYS A 106 0.09 2.45 -11.19
N ASP A 107 1.05 3.04 -11.90
CA ASP A 107 0.79 4.24 -12.70
C ASP A 107 -0.08 3.92 -13.92
N ARG A 108 0.14 2.77 -14.58
CA ARG A 108 -0.73 2.32 -15.67
C ARG A 108 -2.15 2.04 -15.20
N LEU A 109 -2.34 1.38 -14.05
CA LEU A 109 -3.65 1.18 -13.44
C LEU A 109 -4.35 2.50 -13.12
N ARG A 110 -3.63 3.50 -12.61
CA ARG A 110 -4.20 4.82 -12.35
C ARG A 110 -4.75 5.44 -13.64
N LEU A 111 -4.04 5.34 -14.75
CA LEU A 111 -4.49 5.87 -16.03
C LEU A 111 -5.77 5.17 -16.53
N LEU A 112 -5.94 3.87 -16.26
CA LEU A 112 -7.17 3.13 -16.58
C LEU A 112 -8.36 3.54 -15.72
N LEU A 113 -8.11 3.94 -14.47
CA LEU A 113 -9.13 4.27 -13.48
C LEU A 113 -9.57 5.74 -13.54
N VAL A 114 -8.80 6.61 -14.20
CA VAL A 114 -9.20 8.00 -14.46
C VAL A 114 -10.27 7.98 -15.56
N PRO A 115 -11.51 8.40 -15.30
CA PRO A 115 -12.52 8.51 -16.34
C PRO A 115 -12.02 9.46 -17.43
N GLY A 116 -12.03 9.02 -18.68
CA GLY A 116 -11.77 9.90 -19.82
C GLY A 116 -12.72 11.11 -19.80
N PRO A 117 -12.33 12.26 -20.38
CA PRO A 117 -13.19 13.43 -20.44
C PRO A 117 -14.54 13.04 -21.04
N ALA A 118 -15.63 13.41 -20.36
CA ALA A 118 -16.98 13.21 -20.85
C ALA A 118 -17.07 13.78 -22.27
N ALA A 119 -17.50 12.95 -23.23
CA ALA A 119 -17.73 13.41 -24.60
C ALA A 119 -18.65 14.65 -24.55
N PRO A 120 -18.33 15.73 -25.29
CA PRO A 120 -19.19 16.89 -25.31
C PRO A 120 -20.59 16.47 -25.78
N PRO A 121 -21.66 17.03 -25.21
CA PRO A 121 -23.02 16.68 -25.62
C PRO A 121 -23.17 16.95 -27.11
N SER A 122 -23.54 15.92 -27.87
CA SER A 122 -23.93 16.06 -29.26
C SER A 122 -25.16 16.97 -29.33
N THR A 123 -25.00 18.16 -29.91
CA THR A 123 -26.08 19.10 -30.24
C THR A 123 -26.80 18.68 -31.51
#